data_AF-A0A1G7WLD5-F1
#
_entry.id   AF-A0A1G7WLD5-F1
#
_cell.length_a   1.000
_cell.length_b   1.000
_cell.length_c   1.000
_cell.angle_alpha   90.00
_cell.angle_beta   90.00
_cell.angle_gamma   90.00
#
_symmetry.space_group_name_H-M   'P 1'
#
loop_
_entity.id
_entity.type
_entity.pdbx_description
1 polymer ?
#
loop_
_entity_poly.entity_id
_entity_poly.type
_entity_poly.pdbx_seq_one_letter_code
_entity_poly.pdbx_strand_id
1 'polypeptide(L)'
;MKYLICISFFLFVCAASFAQVTTFTIDSSKLNRSLMIVLDSVYQSDQSVRIKYLWAKRDNAQINVADSLQEVMHKTDSQNLIRVNAILTKYGWLGPQKVGITGSQVLFLVIQHADLQTQQNYLQMIRAAEKNGEILSSNLAILEDRINMRTGKKQVYGSQGFTDKQTGKIYISYC
;
A
#
# COMPACT_ATOMS: atom_id res chain seq x y z
N MET A 1 37.18 57.46 7.61
CA MET A 1 37.10 56.00 7.76
C MET A 1 35.88 55.52 6.97
N LYS A 2 36.06 54.74 5.90
CA LYS A 2 34.97 54.24 5.03
C LYS A 2 34.56 52.85 5.51
N TYR A 3 33.29 52.67 5.86
CA TYR A 3 32.72 51.37 6.20
C TYR A 3 32.43 50.60 4.91
N LEU A 4 33.02 49.40 4.78
CA LEU A 4 32.77 48.47 3.68
C LEU A 4 31.61 47.56 4.12
N ILE A 5 30.42 47.75 3.54
CA ILE A 5 29.26 46.90 3.79
C ILE A 5 29.33 45.73 2.80
N CYS A 6 29.72 44.54 3.29
CA CYS A 6 29.59 43.30 2.54
C CYS A 6 28.13 42.85 2.55
N ILE A 7 27.41 43.06 1.45
CA ILE A 7 26.08 42.50 1.23
C ILE A 7 26.24 41.04 0.80
N SER A 8 25.99 40.13 1.73
CA SER A 8 25.80 38.70 1.46
C SER A 8 24.50 38.51 0.66
N PHE A 9 24.61 38.07 -0.59
CA PHE A 9 23.48 37.72 -1.44
C PHE A 9 23.04 36.29 -1.10
N PHE A 10 22.04 36.14 -0.23
CA PHE A 10 21.46 34.83 0.06
C PHE A 10 20.51 34.46 -1.09
N LEU A 11 20.99 33.67 -2.05
CA LEU A 11 20.16 33.09 -3.11
C LEU A 11 19.19 32.08 -2.49
N PHE A 12 17.97 32.53 -2.23
CA PHE A 12 16.87 31.68 -1.82
C PHE A 12 16.40 30.88 -3.05
N VAL A 13 17.04 29.74 -3.29
CA VAL A 13 16.55 28.78 -4.28
C VAL A 13 15.29 28.14 -3.68
N CYS A 14 14.13 28.70 -4.00
CA CYS A 14 12.85 28.00 -3.84
C CYS A 14 12.87 26.77 -4.76
N ALA A 15 13.35 25.64 -4.25
CA ALA A 15 13.05 24.37 -4.87
C ALA A 15 11.53 24.19 -4.82
N ALA A 16 10.87 24.23 -5.98
CA ALA A 16 9.47 23.90 -6.08
C ALA A 16 9.29 22.44 -5.68
N SER A 17 8.78 22.21 -4.47
CA SER A 17 8.37 20.89 -4.00
C SER A 17 7.09 20.50 -4.75
N PHE A 18 7.23 19.92 -5.93
CA PHE A 18 6.10 19.27 -6.59
C PHE A 18 5.83 17.96 -5.87
N ALA A 19 4.74 17.88 -5.11
CA ALA A 19 4.16 16.60 -4.74
C ALA A 19 3.69 15.93 -6.04
N GLN A 20 4.47 14.99 -6.56
CA GLN A 20 4.09 14.25 -7.75
C GLN A 20 3.00 13.25 -7.36
N VAL A 21 1.75 13.53 -7.74
CA VAL A 21 0.71 12.50 -7.76
C VAL A 21 0.95 11.67 -9.01
N THR A 22 1.31 10.40 -8.86
CA THR A 22 1.52 9.50 -10.00
C THR A 22 0.20 9.31 -10.75
N THR A 23 0.09 9.91 -11.93
CA THR A 23 -1.04 9.69 -12.85
C THR A 23 -0.66 8.68 -13.91
N PHE A 24 -1.47 7.64 -14.10
CA PHE A 24 -1.20 6.61 -15.11
C PHE A 24 -1.94 6.92 -16.42
N THR A 25 -1.21 7.05 -17.52
CA THR A 25 -1.79 6.99 -18.87
C THR A 25 -1.64 5.56 -19.38
N ILE A 26 -2.75 4.86 -19.59
CA ILE A 26 -2.77 3.44 -19.96
C ILE A 26 -2.98 3.30 -21.46
N ASP A 27 -2.09 2.56 -22.10
CA ASP A 27 -2.25 2.11 -23.48
C ASP A 27 -2.88 0.71 -23.46
N SER A 28 -4.16 0.63 -23.83
CA SER A 28 -4.91 -0.62 -23.81
C SER A 28 -4.30 -1.74 -24.66
N SER A 29 -3.42 -1.43 -25.62
CA SER A 29 -2.74 -2.43 -26.45
C SER A 29 -1.66 -3.22 -25.71
N LYS A 30 -1.12 -2.68 -24.60
CA LYS A 30 -0.06 -3.36 -23.81
C LYS A 30 -0.59 -4.17 -22.63
N LEU A 31 -1.92 -4.17 -22.45
CA LEU A 31 -2.56 -4.90 -21.37
C LEU A 31 -2.52 -6.41 -21.59
N ASN A 32 -2.05 -7.14 -20.58
CA ASN A 32 -2.19 -8.59 -20.51
C ASN A 32 -3.56 -8.95 -19.93
N ARG A 33 -4.55 -9.14 -20.82
CA ARG A 33 -5.94 -9.43 -20.44
C ARG A 33 -6.09 -10.68 -19.59
N SER A 34 -5.29 -11.71 -19.84
CA SER A 34 -5.36 -12.95 -19.05
C SER A 34 -4.92 -12.73 -17.61
N LEU A 35 -3.84 -11.97 -17.39
CA LEU A 35 -3.41 -11.60 -16.04
C LEU A 35 -4.39 -10.65 -15.37
N MET A 36 -4.99 -9.72 -16.12
CA MET A 36 -6.04 -8.84 -15.57
C MET A 36 -7.21 -9.64 -15.00
N ILE A 37 -7.74 -10.61 -15.75
CA ILE A 37 -8.87 -11.44 -15.27
C ILE A 37 -8.52 -12.17 -13.97
N VAL A 38 -7.29 -12.71 -13.88
CA VAL A 38 -6.82 -13.37 -12.66
C VAL A 38 -6.72 -12.38 -11.50
N LEU A 39 -6.12 -11.21 -11.72
CA LEU A 39 -5.94 -10.20 -10.69
C LEU A 39 -7.26 -9.56 -10.26
N ASP A 40 -8.20 -9.37 -11.18
CA ASP A 40 -9.56 -8.92 -10.86
C ASP A 40 -10.26 -9.94 -9.95
N SER A 41 -10.11 -11.24 -10.22
CA SER A 41 -10.65 -12.29 -9.34
C SER A 41 -10.02 -12.24 -7.94
N VAL A 42 -8.70 -12.03 -7.85
CA VAL A 42 -7.99 -11.85 -6.57
C VAL A 42 -8.48 -10.59 -5.85
N TYR A 43 -8.75 -9.50 -6.58
CA TYR A 43 -9.24 -8.26 -6.00
C TYR A 43 -10.64 -8.44 -5.40
N GLN A 44 -11.53 -9.10 -6.14
CA GLN A 44 -12.88 -9.38 -5.65
C GLN A 44 -12.88 -10.28 -4.41
N SER A 45 -12.04 -11.33 -4.39
CA SER A 45 -11.95 -12.19 -3.21
C SER A 45 -11.37 -11.44 -2.00
N ASP A 46 -10.30 -10.66 -2.19
CA ASP A 46 -9.66 -9.86 -1.14
C ASP A 46 -10.62 -8.82 -0.54
N GLN A 47 -11.33 -8.06 -1.39
CA GLN A 47 -12.17 -6.95 -0.93
C GLN A 47 -13.53 -7.39 -0.40
N SER A 48 -14.16 -8.41 -1.00
CA SER A 48 -15.53 -8.80 -0.65
C SER A 48 -15.66 -9.29 0.81
N VAL A 49 -14.72 -10.08 1.31
CA VAL A 49 -14.73 -10.55 2.70
C VAL A 49 -14.46 -9.41 3.68
N ARG A 50 -13.57 -8.48 3.32
CA ARG A 50 -13.25 -7.29 4.12
C ARG A 50 -14.45 -6.37 4.25
N ILE A 51 -15.18 -6.13 3.16
CA ILE A 51 -16.41 -5.33 3.16
C ILE A 51 -17.47 -5.97 4.07
N LYS A 52 -17.68 -7.28 3.97
CA LYS A 52 -18.61 -8.01 4.85
C LYS A 52 -18.21 -7.90 6.32
N TYR A 53 -16.92 -8.07 6.62
CA TYR A 53 -16.40 -7.91 7.99
C TYR A 53 -16.64 -6.49 8.52
N LEU A 54 -16.36 -5.46 7.71
CA LEU A 54 -16.58 -4.06 8.09
C LEU A 54 -18.06 -3.76 8.36
N TRP A 55 -18.98 -4.27 7.54
CA TRP A 55 -20.42 -4.12 7.77
C TRP A 55 -20.88 -4.86 9.02
N ALA A 56 -20.43 -6.10 9.23
CA ALA A 56 -20.74 -6.84 10.46
C ALA A 56 -20.27 -6.09 11.72
N LYS A 57 -19.07 -5.48 11.69
CA LYS A 57 -18.57 -4.65 12.78
C LYS A 57 -19.37 -3.36 12.98
N ARG A 58 -19.77 -2.69 11.89
CA ARG A 58 -20.57 -1.46 11.93
C ARG A 58 -21.96 -1.70 12.52
N ASP A 59 -22.58 -2.81 12.16
CA ASP A 59 -23.96 -3.14 12.55
C ASP A 59 -24.03 -3.80 13.95
N ASN A 60 -22.90 -3.86 14.66
CA ASN A 60 -22.77 -4.58 15.93
C ASN A 60 -23.30 -6.02 15.83
N ALA A 61 -23.03 -6.69 14.70
CA ALA A 61 -23.39 -8.09 14.53
C ALA A 61 -22.79 -8.93 15.66
N GLN A 62 -23.42 -10.08 15.93
CA GLN A 62 -22.96 -10.99 16.97
C GLN A 62 -21.46 -11.34 16.77
N ILE A 63 -20.72 -11.41 17.88
CA ILE A 63 -19.26 -11.60 17.87
C ILE A 63 -18.83 -12.82 17.02
N ASN A 64 -19.58 -13.92 17.12
CA ASN A 64 -19.35 -15.14 16.32
C ASN A 64 -19.41 -14.92 14.80
N VAL A 65 -20.23 -13.98 14.31
CA VAL A 65 -20.32 -13.65 12.88
C VAL A 65 -19.07 -12.90 12.44
N ALA A 66 -18.62 -11.92 13.23
CA ALA A 66 -17.41 -11.16 12.92
C ALA A 66 -16.15 -12.06 12.97
N ASP A 67 -16.06 -12.95 13.97
CA ASP A 67 -14.97 -13.91 14.10
C ASP A 67 -14.94 -14.91 12.94
N SER A 68 -16.12 -15.41 12.53
CA SER A 68 -16.23 -16.29 11.35
C SER A 68 -15.76 -15.59 10.06
N LEU A 69 -16.15 -14.33 9.86
CA LEU A 69 -15.70 -13.54 8.71
C LEU A 69 -14.19 -13.26 8.74
N GLN A 70 -13.62 -13.08 9.92
CA GLN A 70 -12.18 -12.92 10.09
C GLN A 70 -11.41 -14.19 9.70
N GLU A 71 -11.89 -15.37 10.08
CA GLU A 71 -11.27 -16.64 9.67
C GLU A 71 -11.35 -16.83 8.14
N VAL A 72 -12.50 -16.53 7.53
CA VAL A 72 -12.64 -16.54 6.08
C VAL A 72 -11.64 -15.58 5.42
N MET A 73 -11.47 -14.38 5.99
CA MET A 73 -10.51 -13.39 5.48
C MET A 73 -9.08 -13.92 5.55
N HIS A 74 -8.65 -14.52 6.67
CA HIS A 74 -7.31 -15.10 6.79
C HIS A 74 -7.05 -16.22 5.77
N LYS A 75 -8.04 -17.09 5.55
CA LYS A 75 -7.96 -18.13 4.52
C LYS A 75 -7.86 -17.52 3.11
N THR A 76 -8.67 -16.50 2.81
CA THR A 76 -8.64 -15.80 1.53
C THR A 76 -7.30 -15.09 1.31
N ASP A 77 -6.75 -14.41 2.32
CA ASP A 77 -5.45 -13.74 2.28
C ASP A 77 -4.33 -14.74 1.91
N SER A 78 -4.32 -15.92 2.56
CA SER A 78 -3.34 -16.98 2.27
C SER A 78 -3.45 -17.52 0.83
N GLN A 79 -4.67 -17.78 0.36
CA GLN A 79 -4.90 -18.26 -1.01
C GLN A 79 -4.51 -17.23 -2.06
N ASN A 80 -4.84 -15.96 -1.82
CA ASN A 80 -4.48 -14.84 -2.69
C ASN A 80 -2.96 -14.63 -2.72
N LEU A 81 -2.29 -14.74 -1.57
CA LEU A 81 -0.84 -14.62 -1.48
C LEU A 81 -0.13 -15.68 -2.33
N ILE A 82 -0.58 -16.95 -2.30
CA ILE A 82 0.01 -18.00 -3.15
C ILE A 82 -0.07 -17.62 -4.64
N ARG A 83 -1.23 -17.11 -5.08
CA ARG A 83 -1.44 -16.69 -6.48
C ARG A 83 -0.57 -15.49 -6.86
N VAL A 84 -0.56 -14.46 -6.02
CA VAL A 84 0.23 -13.25 -6.25
C VAL A 84 1.73 -13.56 -6.23
N ASN A 85 2.19 -14.41 -5.31
CA ASN A 85 3.58 -14.84 -5.25
C ASN A 85 4.02 -15.54 -6.54
N ALA A 86 3.18 -16.43 -7.08
CA ALA A 86 3.46 -17.10 -8.36
C ALA A 86 3.54 -16.11 -9.53
N ILE A 87 2.65 -15.10 -9.57
CA ILE A 87 2.66 -14.05 -10.59
C ILE A 87 3.93 -13.20 -10.48
N LEU A 88 4.25 -12.69 -9.28
CA LEU A 88 5.40 -11.82 -9.06
C LEU A 88 6.74 -12.55 -9.27
N THR A 89 6.81 -13.84 -8.91
CA THR A 89 7.99 -14.68 -9.18
C THR A 89 8.23 -14.83 -10.68
N LYS A 90 7.16 -14.97 -11.48
CA LYS A 90 7.27 -15.20 -12.93
C LYS A 90 7.50 -13.91 -13.72
N TYR A 91 6.85 -12.82 -13.34
CA TYR A 91 6.78 -11.61 -14.16
C TYR A 91 7.45 -10.38 -13.53
N GLY A 92 7.90 -10.47 -12.28
CA GLY A 92 8.27 -9.31 -11.48
C GLY A 92 7.06 -8.42 -11.18
N TRP A 93 7.30 -7.15 -10.84
CA TRP A 93 6.23 -6.20 -10.59
C TRP A 93 5.49 -5.84 -11.89
N LEU A 94 4.16 -5.82 -11.82
CA LEU A 94 3.29 -5.47 -12.94
C LEU A 94 2.56 -4.17 -12.64
N GLY A 95 3.03 -3.09 -13.27
CA GLY A 95 2.38 -1.78 -13.18
C GLY A 95 1.09 -1.65 -13.99
N PRO A 96 0.38 -0.52 -13.86
CA PRO A 96 -0.94 -0.31 -14.48
C PRO A 96 -0.96 -0.42 -16.02
N GLN A 97 0.15 -0.15 -16.70
CA GLN A 97 0.28 -0.35 -18.15
C GLN A 97 0.13 -1.83 -18.56
N LYS A 98 0.53 -2.76 -17.68
CA LYS A 98 0.53 -4.21 -17.99
C LYS A 98 -0.76 -4.89 -17.56
N VAL A 99 -1.33 -4.46 -16.43
CA VAL A 99 -2.45 -5.17 -15.77
C VAL A 99 -3.60 -4.26 -15.32
N GLY A 100 -3.62 -3.01 -15.78
CA GLY A 100 -4.61 -2.02 -15.35
C GLY A 100 -4.40 -1.56 -13.90
N ILE A 101 -5.16 -0.54 -13.51
CA ILE A 101 -5.07 0.06 -12.16
C ILE A 101 -5.44 -0.97 -11.10
N THR A 102 -6.58 -1.66 -11.27
CA THR A 102 -7.05 -2.70 -10.33
C THR A 102 -6.04 -3.82 -10.17
N GLY A 103 -5.50 -4.34 -11.28
CA GLY A 103 -4.53 -5.42 -11.25
C GLY A 103 -3.23 -5.02 -10.55
N SER A 104 -2.74 -3.80 -10.80
CA SER A 104 -1.54 -3.31 -10.09
C SER A 104 -1.82 -3.06 -8.61
N GLN A 105 -3.00 -2.53 -8.28
CA GLN A 105 -3.39 -2.25 -6.90
C GLN A 105 -3.54 -3.53 -6.08
N VAL A 106 -4.13 -4.59 -6.63
CA VAL A 106 -4.32 -5.83 -5.87
C VAL A 106 -3.00 -6.54 -5.55
N LEU A 107 -1.99 -6.44 -6.43
CA LEU A 107 -0.65 -6.95 -6.12
C LEU A 107 -0.12 -6.31 -4.83
N PHE A 108 -0.28 -4.99 -4.71
CA PHE A 108 0.08 -4.28 -3.49
C PHE A 108 -0.75 -4.70 -2.28
N LEU A 109 -2.08 -4.73 -2.41
CA LEU A 109 -3.00 -5.05 -1.30
C LEU A 109 -2.68 -6.42 -0.70
N VAL A 110 -2.48 -7.44 -1.52
CA VAL A 110 -2.16 -8.79 -1.05
C VAL A 110 -0.84 -8.83 -0.27
N ILE A 111 0.20 -8.15 -0.77
CA ILE A 111 1.47 -8.03 -0.03
C ILE A 111 1.30 -7.24 1.26
N GLN A 112 0.50 -6.16 1.23
CA GLN A 112 0.25 -5.34 2.40
C GLN A 112 -0.51 -6.08 3.50
N HIS A 113 -1.38 -7.01 3.13
CA HIS A 113 -2.12 -7.85 4.08
C HIS A 113 -1.30 -9.04 4.62
N ALA A 114 -0.16 -9.37 4.00
CA ALA A 114 0.65 -10.53 4.36
C ALA A 114 1.37 -10.41 5.72
N ASP A 115 2.03 -11.50 6.12
CA ASP A 115 2.91 -11.50 7.28
C ASP A 115 4.12 -10.55 7.10
N LEU A 116 4.79 -10.25 8.21
CA LEU A 116 5.91 -9.29 8.22
C LEU A 116 7.07 -9.76 7.35
N GLN A 117 7.36 -11.06 7.35
CA GLN A 117 8.47 -11.60 6.58
C GLN A 117 8.23 -11.41 5.08
N THR A 118 7.01 -11.70 4.62
CA THR A 118 6.57 -11.51 3.23
C THR A 118 6.64 -10.04 2.85
N GLN A 119 6.13 -9.14 3.70
CA GLN A 119 6.23 -7.69 3.49
C GLN A 119 7.68 -7.23 3.30
N GLN A 120 8.59 -7.69 4.16
CA GLN A 120 10.02 -7.38 4.06
C GLN A 120 10.65 -7.94 2.79
N ASN A 121 10.29 -9.17 2.40
CA ASN A 121 10.82 -9.83 1.19
C ASN A 121 10.45 -9.04 -0.09
N TYR A 122 9.25 -8.48 -0.14
CA TYR A 122 8.75 -7.73 -1.30
C TYR A 122 9.07 -6.23 -1.28
N LEU A 123 9.53 -5.68 -0.16
CA LEU A 123 9.75 -4.24 0.00
C LEU A 123 10.71 -3.68 -1.06
N GLN A 124 11.81 -4.38 -1.36
CA GLN A 124 12.79 -3.90 -2.34
C GLN A 124 12.21 -3.89 -3.77
N MET A 125 11.38 -4.88 -4.11
CA MET A 125 10.67 -4.92 -5.40
C MET A 125 9.69 -3.73 -5.52
N ILE A 126 8.96 -3.43 -4.45
CA ILE A 126 7.99 -2.32 -4.43
C ILE A 126 8.70 -0.97 -4.51
N ARG A 127 9.85 -0.79 -3.84
CA ARG A 127 10.69 0.41 -3.99
C ARG A 127 11.17 0.61 -5.43
N ALA A 128 11.60 -0.47 -6.10
CA ALA A 128 12.01 -0.40 -7.50
C ALA A 128 10.81 -0.06 -8.42
N ALA A 129 9.64 -0.65 -8.17
CA ALA A 129 8.42 -0.36 -8.90
C ALA A 129 8.00 1.11 -8.75
N GLU A 130 8.12 1.67 -7.53
CA GLU A 130 7.79 3.08 -7.26
C GLU A 130 8.71 4.02 -8.04
N LYS A 131 10.03 3.76 -7.98
CA LYS A 131 11.03 4.51 -8.75
C LYS A 131 10.77 4.46 -10.26
N ASN A 132 10.20 3.36 -10.75
CA ASN A 132 9.85 3.18 -12.16
C ASN A 132 8.46 3.75 -12.52
N GLY A 133 7.72 4.33 -11.57
CA GLY A 133 6.35 4.80 -11.79
C GLY A 133 5.36 3.66 -12.09
N GLU A 134 5.61 2.45 -11.58
CA GLU A 134 4.77 1.26 -11.77
C GLU A 134 3.88 0.95 -10.55
N ILE A 135 3.95 1.77 -9.49
CA ILE A 135 3.06 1.74 -8.33
C ILE A 135 2.88 3.17 -7.80
N LEU A 136 1.78 3.44 -7.11
CA LEU A 136 1.58 4.70 -6.40
C LEU A 136 2.60 4.84 -5.26
N SER A 137 3.23 6.01 -5.12
CA SER A 137 4.16 6.29 -4.01
C SER A 137 3.48 6.19 -2.64
N SER A 138 2.17 6.47 -2.57
CA SER A 138 1.38 6.27 -1.36
C SER A 138 1.35 4.80 -0.91
N ASN A 139 1.32 3.84 -1.84
CA ASN A 139 1.37 2.42 -1.50
C ASN A 139 2.71 2.04 -0.87
N LEU A 140 3.83 2.55 -1.41
CA LEU A 140 5.15 2.35 -0.78
C LEU A 140 5.19 2.95 0.64
N ALA A 141 4.73 4.19 0.81
CA ALA A 141 4.68 4.85 2.11
C ALA A 141 3.89 4.04 3.16
N ILE A 142 2.73 3.50 2.76
CA ILE A 142 1.88 2.67 3.62
C ILE A 142 2.58 1.35 4.00
N LEU A 143 3.32 0.71 3.09
CA LEU A 143 4.06 -0.51 3.41
C LEU A 143 5.26 -0.25 4.33
N GLU A 144 6.01 0.82 4.08
CA GLU A 144 7.17 1.18 4.91
C GLU A 144 6.76 1.48 6.35
N ASP A 145 5.72 2.28 6.55
CA ASP A 145 5.20 2.54 7.89
C ASP A 145 4.65 1.28 8.55
N ARG A 146 3.97 0.40 7.80
CA ARG A 146 3.49 -0.88 8.34
C ARG A 146 4.64 -1.76 8.83
N ILE A 147 5.70 -1.91 8.04
CA ILE A 147 6.88 -2.68 8.43
C ILE A 147 7.56 -2.03 9.64
N ASN A 148 7.68 -0.70 9.67
CA ASN A 148 8.26 0.02 10.79
C ASN A 148 7.47 -0.25 12.09
N MET A 149 6.15 -0.05 12.07
CA MET A 149 5.31 -0.31 13.26
C MET A 149 5.41 -1.76 13.73
N ARG A 150 5.41 -2.73 12.81
CA ARG A 150 5.52 -4.16 13.15
C ARG A 150 6.93 -4.56 13.62
N THR A 151 7.94 -3.72 13.41
CA THR A 151 9.31 -3.94 13.89
C THR A 151 9.69 -3.01 15.06
N GLY A 152 8.72 -2.34 15.68
CA GLY A 152 8.94 -1.44 16.81
C GLY A 152 9.62 -0.12 16.44
N LYS A 153 9.67 0.22 15.15
CA LYS A 153 10.20 1.49 14.64
C LYS A 153 9.08 2.52 14.45
N LYS A 154 9.47 3.79 14.43
CA LYS A 154 8.57 4.91 14.18
C LYS A 154 8.13 4.96 12.71
N GLN A 155 6.92 5.45 12.49
CA GLN A 155 6.41 5.74 11.15
C GLN A 155 7.14 6.94 10.55
N VAL A 156 7.35 6.93 9.24
CA VAL A 156 7.91 8.06 8.50
C VAL A 156 6.79 8.94 7.95
N TYR A 157 5.69 8.34 7.51
CA TYR A 157 4.59 9.06 6.83
C TYR A 157 3.32 9.17 7.68
N GLY A 158 3.25 8.46 8.82
CA GLY A 158 2.09 8.50 9.73
C GLY A 158 0.84 7.82 9.15
N SER A 159 1.01 6.85 8.26
CA SER A 159 -0.09 6.21 7.53
C SER A 159 -0.84 5.13 8.33
N GLN A 160 -0.29 4.64 9.44
CA GLN A 160 -0.91 3.63 10.29
C GLN A 160 -1.56 4.29 11.53
N GLY A 161 -2.77 3.86 11.84
CA GLY A 161 -3.50 4.21 13.05
C GLY A 161 -3.77 3.00 13.95
N PHE A 162 -3.98 3.26 15.23
CA PHE A 162 -4.29 2.26 16.24
C PHE A 162 -5.55 2.68 16.98
N THR A 163 -6.50 1.76 17.15
CA THR A 163 -7.66 2.00 18.00
C THR A 163 -7.35 1.52 19.40
N ASP A 164 -7.45 2.41 20.37
CA ASP A 164 -7.40 2.05 21.78
C ASP A 164 -8.64 1.23 22.15
N LYS A 165 -8.43 0.05 22.71
CA LYS A 165 -9.50 -0.92 22.98
C LYS A 165 -10.46 -0.48 24.09
N GLN A 166 -10.03 0.43 24.98
CA GLN A 166 -10.82 0.87 26.13
C GLN A 166 -11.65 2.10 25.79
N THR A 167 -11.07 3.05 25.06
CA THR A 167 -11.66 4.35 24.75
C THR A 167 -12.24 4.43 23.35
N GLY A 168 -11.89 3.48 22.46
CA GLY A 168 -12.27 3.51 21.04
C GLY A 168 -11.60 4.62 20.23
N LYS A 169 -10.73 5.42 20.84
CA LYS A 169 -10.03 6.52 20.16
C LYS A 169 -8.97 5.98 19.20
N ILE A 170 -8.87 6.60 18.03
CA ILE A 170 -7.85 6.30 17.04
C ILE A 170 -6.65 7.20 17.31
N TYR A 171 -5.47 6.61 17.39
CA TYR A 171 -4.19 7.29 17.58
C TYR A 171 -3.30 7.01 16.38
N ILE A 172 -2.64 8.06 15.90
CA ILE A 172 -1.51 7.94 14.98
C ILE A 172 -0.29 8.26 15.82
N SER A 173 0.59 7.28 16.03
CA SER A 173 1.88 7.55 16.65
C SER A 173 2.74 8.26 15.61
N TYR A 174 2.99 9.54 15.81
CA TYR A 174 3.99 10.31 15.08
C TYR A 174 5.38 10.09 15.68
N CYS A 175 6.39 10.57 14.96
CA CYS A 175 7.79 10.62 15.41
C CYS A 175 7.95 11.13 16.83
#